data_AF-A0A3F2V066-F1
#
_entry.id   AF-A0A3F2V066-F1
#
_cell.length_a   1.000
_cell.length_b   1.000
_cell.length_c   1.000
_cell.angle_alpha   90.00
_cell.angle_beta   90.00
_cell.angle_gamma   90.00
#
_symmetry.space_group_name_H-M   'P 1'
#
loop_
_entity.id
_entity.type
_entity.pdbx_description
1 polymer ?
#
loop_
_entity_poly.entity_id
_entity_poly.type
_entity_poly.pdbx_seq_one_letter_code
_entity_poly.pdbx_strand_id
1 'polypeptide(L)'
;MEFRVDAYREHHGAYPEVVLGDTIYGSQDNRKCLKDRGIRFAGKPLGRPKKITEANQKTLKHEAAKRREEYLQRIPIEGNFGQGKNGYNLSYIRSKTVGHFGCVD
;
A
#
# COMPACT_ATOMS: atom_id res chain seq x y z
N MET A 1 9.41 -1.15 0.08
CA MET A 1 8.61 -0.41 -0.93
C MET A 1 9.37 -0.30 -2.26
N GLU A 2 10.66 0.03 -2.21
CA GLU A 2 11.57 0.17 -3.36
C GLU A 2 11.40 -0.87 -4.47
N PHE A 3 11.62 -2.16 -4.18
CA PHE A 3 11.46 -3.24 -5.18
C PHE A 3 10.11 -3.22 -5.90
N ARG A 4 9.02 -2.86 -5.20
CA ARG A 4 7.67 -2.82 -5.80
C ARG A 4 7.52 -1.68 -6.80
N VAL A 5 8.02 -0.49 -6.48
CA VAL A 5 7.90 0.67 -7.38
C VAL A 5 8.90 0.63 -8.53
N ASP A 6 10.07 0.01 -8.32
CA ASP A 6 11.04 -0.21 -9.39
C ASP A 6 10.52 -1.25 -10.39
N ALA A 7 9.92 -2.35 -9.92
CA ALA A 7 9.24 -3.31 -10.80
C ALA A 7 8.07 -2.68 -11.57
N TYR A 8 7.28 -1.80 -10.94
CA TYR A 8 6.25 -1.04 -11.64
C TYR A 8 6.84 -0.21 -12.79
N ARG A 9 7.94 0.51 -12.53
CA ARG A 9 8.63 1.30 -13.56
C ARG A 9 9.18 0.42 -14.68
N GLU A 10 9.74 -0.73 -14.36
CA GLU A 10 10.23 -1.67 -15.37
C GLU A 10 9.10 -2.13 -16.31
N HIS A 11 7.93 -2.45 -15.75
CA HIS A 11 6.78 -2.89 -16.54
C HIS A 11 6.05 -1.78 -17.30
N HIS A 12 6.00 -0.56 -16.74
CA HIS A 12 5.17 0.53 -17.27
C HIS A 12 5.97 1.70 -17.87
N GLY A 13 7.30 1.66 -17.79
CA GLY A 13 8.20 2.70 -18.30
C GLY A 13 8.28 3.97 -17.44
N ALA A 14 7.50 4.08 -16.37
CA ALA A 14 7.47 5.24 -15.48
C ALA A 14 7.13 4.85 -14.03
N TYR A 15 7.58 5.66 -13.06
CA TYR A 15 7.11 5.52 -11.69
C TYR A 15 5.64 5.94 -11.56
N PRO A 16 4.87 5.32 -10.63
CA PRO A 16 3.50 5.74 -10.39
C PRO A 16 3.47 7.12 -9.71
N GLU A 17 2.42 7.91 -9.95
CA GLU A 17 2.22 9.17 -9.21
C GLU A 17 2.00 8.91 -7.71
N VAL A 18 1.24 7.85 -7.39
CA VAL A 18 0.81 7.53 -6.03
C VAL A 18 0.80 6.03 -5.78
N VAL A 19 1.22 5.63 -4.58
CA VAL A 19 1.03 4.27 -4.05
C VAL A 19 -0.16 4.26 -3.10
N LEU A 20 -1.20 3.49 -3.46
CA LEU A 20 -2.34 3.17 -2.60
C LEU A 20 -2.03 1.87 -1.85
N GLY A 21 -1.77 1.96 -0.54
CA GLY A 21 -1.38 0.80 0.27
C GLY A 21 -1.88 0.88 1.70
N ASP A 22 -1.80 -0.24 2.42
CA ASP A 22 -2.11 -0.27 3.85
C ASP A 22 -1.22 0.67 4.65
N THR A 23 -1.76 1.21 5.74
CA THR A 23 -1.02 2.12 6.63
C THR A 23 0.28 1.52 7.15
N ILE A 24 0.34 0.18 7.32
CA ILE A 24 1.55 -0.53 7.78
C ILE A 24 2.75 -0.33 6.84
N TYR A 25 2.51 -0.07 5.55
CA TYR A 25 3.59 0.20 4.58
C TYR A 25 4.01 1.67 4.58
N GLY A 26 3.29 2.55 5.27
CA GLY A 26 3.55 3.98 5.36
C GLY A 26 4.64 4.37 6.36
N SER A 27 5.66 3.53 6.56
CA SER A 27 6.82 3.82 7.44
C SER A 27 7.63 5.02 6.95
N GLN A 28 8.47 5.58 7.81
CA GLN A 28 9.33 6.72 7.47
C GLN A 28 10.29 6.39 6.31
N ASP A 29 10.92 5.22 6.35
CA ASP A 29 11.86 4.77 5.30
C ASP A 29 11.15 4.58 3.96
N ASN A 30 9.98 3.94 3.96
CA ASN A 30 9.21 3.77 2.74
C ASN A 30 8.78 5.13 2.17
N ARG A 31 8.32 6.07 3.01
CA ARG A 31 7.95 7.42 2.56
C ARG A 31 9.14 8.20 2.01
N LYS A 32 10.32 8.06 2.60
CA LYS A 32 11.55 8.67 2.10
C LYS A 32 11.90 8.12 0.72
N CYS A 33 11.98 6.79 0.59
CA CYS A 33 12.23 6.11 -0.68
C CYS A 33 11.23 6.53 -1.79
N LEU A 34 9.94 6.64 -1.46
CA LEU A 34 8.92 7.11 -2.40
C LEU A 34 9.11 8.58 -2.79
N LYS A 35 9.33 9.45 -1.80
CA LYS A 35 9.55 10.89 -2.03
C LYS A 35 10.76 11.15 -2.93
N ASP A 36 11.86 10.43 -2.71
CA ASP A 36 13.09 10.55 -3.50
C ASP A 36 12.87 10.19 -4.99
N ARG A 37 11.80 9.42 -5.28
CA ARG A 37 11.37 9.05 -6.64
C ARG A 37 10.20 9.89 -7.17
N GLY A 38 9.77 10.92 -6.43
CA GLY A 38 8.62 11.75 -6.79
C GLY A 38 7.25 11.07 -6.59
N ILE A 39 7.21 9.96 -5.85
CA ILE A 39 6.00 9.15 -5.65
C ILE A 39 5.34 9.55 -4.33
N ARG A 40 4.03 9.77 -4.34
CA ARG A 40 3.26 10.03 -3.12
C ARG A 40 2.77 8.74 -2.48
N PHE A 41 2.80 8.66 -1.16
CA PHE A 41 2.09 7.62 -0.42
C PHE A 41 0.68 8.09 -0.06
N ALA A 42 -0.35 7.37 -0.50
CA ALA A 42 -1.72 7.67 -0.09
C ALA A 42 -1.96 7.22 1.35
N GLY A 43 -2.34 8.16 2.21
CA GLY A 43 -2.57 7.90 3.62
C GLY A 43 -2.37 9.16 4.47
N LYS A 44 -2.63 9.04 5.77
CA LYS A 44 -2.38 10.14 6.71
C LYS A 44 -0.86 10.46 6.73
N PRO A 45 -0.47 11.73 6.90
CA PRO A 45 0.93 12.09 7.13
C PRO A 45 1.42 11.49 8.47
N LEU A 46 2.73 11.25 8.58
CA LEU A 46 3.34 10.86 9.85
C LEU A 46 3.43 12.05 10.80
N GLY A 47 3.38 11.77 12.10
CA GLY A 47 3.53 12.77 13.15
C GLY A 47 2.25 13.54 13.45
N ARG A 48 2.41 14.68 14.12
CA ARG A 48 1.30 15.50 14.59
C ARG A 48 0.57 16.16 13.41
N PRO A 49 -0.77 16.10 13.34
CA PRO A 49 -1.53 16.88 12.37
C PRO A 49 -1.22 18.37 12.45
N LYS A 50 -1.21 19.06 11.29
CA LYS A 50 -1.00 20.51 11.23
C LYS A 50 -2.16 21.23 11.94
N LYS A 51 -1.84 22.31 12.67
CA LYS A 51 -2.86 23.20 13.23
C LYS A 51 -3.61 23.88 12.07
N ILE A 52 -4.93 23.91 12.16
CA ILE A 52 -5.76 24.63 11.19
C ILE A 52 -5.62 26.13 11.44
N THR A 53 -5.34 26.85 10.37
CA THR A 53 -5.23 28.31 10.30
C THR A 53 -6.01 28.77 9.07
N GLU A 54 -6.44 30.02 9.02
CA GLU A 54 -7.18 30.54 7.86
C GLU A 54 -6.42 30.33 6.54
N ALA A 55 -5.09 30.49 6.55
CA ALA A 55 -4.24 30.33 5.38
C ALA A 55 -4.16 28.88 4.84
N ASN A 56 -4.23 27.87 5.70
CA ASN A 56 -4.09 26.46 5.30
C ASN A 56 -5.41 25.66 5.31
N GLN A 57 -6.51 26.27 5.74
CA GLN A 57 -7.78 25.57 5.89
C GLN A 57 -8.27 24.94 4.57
N LYS A 58 -8.18 25.70 3.46
CA LYS A 58 -8.59 25.21 2.14
C LYS A 58 -7.73 24.04 1.66
N THR A 59 -6.41 24.14 1.81
CA THR A 59 -5.47 23.10 1.38
C THR A 59 -5.64 21.82 2.20
N LEU A 60 -5.75 21.94 3.53
CA LEU A 60 -6.00 20.79 4.41
C LEU A 60 -7.33 20.09 4.11
N LYS A 61 -8.38 20.85 3.78
CA LYS A 61 -9.68 20.29 3.37
C LYS A 61 -9.57 19.52 2.06
N HIS A 62 -8.86 20.08 1.07
CA HIS A 62 -8.63 19.41 -0.21
C HIS A 62 -7.78 18.13 -0.04
N GLU A 63 -6.69 18.19 0.73
CA GLU A 63 -5.86 17.01 1.05
C GLU A 63 -6.66 15.92 1.78
N ALA A 64 -7.58 16.30 2.67
CA ALA A 64 -8.45 15.34 3.36
C ALA A 64 -9.46 14.69 2.40
N ALA A 65 -10.04 15.45 1.47
CA ALA A 65 -10.94 14.93 0.44
C ALA A 65 -10.20 13.96 -0.49
N LYS A 66 -9.03 14.35 -1.01
CA LYS A 66 -8.19 13.48 -1.85
C LYS A 66 -7.83 12.16 -1.15
N ARG A 67 -7.42 12.22 0.12
CA ARG A 67 -7.16 11.01 0.92
C ARG A 67 -8.40 10.12 1.11
N ARG A 68 -9.59 10.72 1.20
CA ARG A 68 -10.85 9.96 1.31
C ARG A 68 -11.14 9.22 0.00
N GLU A 69 -10.99 9.87 -1.14
CA GLU A 69 -11.16 9.24 -2.46
C GLU A 69 -10.18 8.07 -2.64
N GLU A 70 -8.90 8.29 -2.32
CA GLU A 70 -7.87 7.25 -2.36
C GLU A 70 -8.17 6.07 -1.44
N TYR A 71 -8.71 6.33 -0.25
CA TYR A 71 -9.15 5.27 0.65
C TYR A 71 -10.32 4.48 0.07
N LEU A 72 -11.30 5.15 -0.54
CA LEU A 72 -12.45 4.50 -1.17
C LEU A 72 -12.02 3.55 -2.32
N GLN A 73 -10.99 3.92 -3.08
CA GLN A 73 -10.43 3.05 -4.12
C GLN A 73 -9.82 1.76 -3.58
N ARG A 74 -9.39 1.73 -2.31
CA ARG A 74 -8.82 0.53 -1.66
C ARG A 74 -9.88 -0.45 -1.18
N ILE A 75 -11.09 0.02 -0.86
CA ILE A 75 -12.19 -0.81 -0.33
C ILE A 75 -12.50 -2.03 -1.22
N PRO A 76 -12.72 -1.89 -2.55
CA PRO A 76 -13.02 -3.07 -3.38
C PRO A 76 -11.84 -4.03 -3.47
N ILE A 77 -10.60 -3.51 -3.43
CA ILE A 77 -9.37 -4.32 -3.45
C ILE A 77 -9.29 -5.17 -2.18
N GLU A 78 -9.45 -4.56 -1.01
CA GLU A 78 -9.47 -5.27 0.28
C GLU A 78 -10.63 -6.26 0.37
N GLY A 79 -11.80 -5.88 -0.15
CA GLY A 79 -12.97 -6.75 -0.24
C GLY A 79 -12.68 -8.03 -1.01
N ASN A 80 -12.03 -7.93 -2.18
CA ASN A 80 -11.61 -9.08 -2.99
C ASN A 80 -10.61 -9.97 -2.24
N PHE A 81 -9.65 -9.38 -1.52
CA PHE A 81 -8.73 -10.16 -0.68
C PHE A 81 -9.45 -10.88 0.47
N GLY A 82 -10.40 -10.20 1.14
CA GLY A 82 -11.22 -10.80 2.20
C GLY A 82 -12.08 -11.94 1.68
N GLN A 83 -12.73 -11.75 0.53
CA GLN A 83 -13.50 -12.78 -0.15
C GLN A 83 -12.63 -13.99 -0.52
N GLY A 84 -11.44 -13.77 -1.08
CA GLY A 84 -10.51 -14.86 -1.37
C GLY A 84 -10.14 -15.66 -0.12
N LYS A 85 -9.75 -14.97 0.96
CA LYS A 85 -9.33 -15.63 2.20
C LYS A 85 -10.45 -16.42 2.89
N ASN A 86 -11.64 -15.83 2.99
CA ASN A 86 -12.73 -16.34 3.83
C ASN A 86 -13.87 -16.99 3.04
N GLY A 87 -14.24 -16.43 1.88
CA GLY A 87 -15.30 -16.96 1.03
C GLY A 87 -14.83 -18.08 0.12
N TYR A 88 -13.56 -18.02 -0.33
CA TYR A 88 -12.95 -19.04 -1.19
C TYR A 88 -11.93 -19.92 -0.49
N ASN A 89 -11.79 -19.80 0.84
CA ASN A 89 -10.91 -20.63 1.65
C ASN A 89 -9.44 -20.64 1.20
N LEU A 90 -8.97 -19.57 0.52
CA LEU A 90 -7.57 -19.49 0.09
C LEU A 90 -6.60 -19.48 1.28
N SER A 91 -7.09 -19.11 2.47
CA SER A 91 -6.35 -19.24 3.73
C SER A 91 -6.02 -20.68 4.13
N TYR A 92 -6.75 -21.67 3.60
CA TYR A 92 -6.56 -23.09 3.89
C TYR A 92 -5.71 -23.83 2.85
N ILE A 93 -5.33 -23.17 1.75
CA ILE A 93 -4.43 -23.76 0.75
C ILE A 93 -3.02 -23.82 1.36
N ARG A 94 -2.55 -25.04 1.61
CA ARG A 94 -1.21 -25.29 2.16
C ARG A 94 -0.18 -25.36 1.05
N SER A 95 1.01 -24.84 1.32
CA SER A 95 2.17 -25.05 0.43
C SER A 95 2.51 -26.54 0.41
N LYS A 96 2.82 -27.08 -0.78
CA LYS A 96 3.40 -28.43 -0.88
C LYS A 96 4.75 -28.41 -0.17
N THR A 97 4.90 -29.18 0.89
CA THR A 97 6.19 -29.41 1.52
C THR A 97 7.07 -30.18 0.53
N VAL A 98 8.31 -29.75 0.32
CA VAL A 98 9.30 -30.58 -0.37
C VAL A 98 9.46 -31.86 0.46
N GLY A 99 8.96 -32.98 -0.06
CA GLY A 99 9.04 -34.26 0.62
C GLY A 99 10.51 -34.62 0.81
N HIS A 100 10.94 -34.75 2.06
CA HIS A 100 12.17 -35.46 2.36
C HIS A 100 11.89 -36.93 2.07
N PHE A 101 12.27 -37.40 0.88
CA PHE A 101 12.35 -38.84 0.62
C PHE A 101 13.45 -39.37 1.54
N GLY A 102 13.06 -39.86 2.72
CA GLY A 102 13.95 -40.63 3.56
C GLY A 102 14.36 -41.86 2.77
N CYS A 103 15.66 -41.98 2.47
CA CYS A 103 16.28 -43.27 2.28
C CYS A 103 16.05 -44.03 3.59
N VAL A 104 15.18 -45.03 3.54
CA VAL A 104 15.20 -46.13 4.52
C VAL A 104 16.17 -47.15 3.96
N ASP A 105 17.17 -47.47 4.78
CA ASP A 105 18.24 -48.44 4.52
C ASP A 105 17.73 -49.84 4.14
#